data_AF-A0A8A1MBM0-F1
#
_entry.id   AF-A0A8A1MBM0-F1
#
_cell.length_a   1.000
_cell.length_b   1.000
_cell.length_c   1.000
_cell.angle_alpha   90.00
_cell.angle_beta   90.00
_cell.angle_gamma   90.00
#
_symmetry.space_group_name_H-M   'P 1'
#
loop_
_entity.id
_entity.type
_entity.pdbx_description
1 polymer ?
#
loop_
_entity_poly.entity_id
_entity_poly.type
_entity_poly.pdbx_seq_one_letter_code
_entity_poly.pdbx_strand_id
1 'polypeptide(L)'
;MTRFIVSLALLLQLVSAHFSIKYPFWRGNSLHLSGLNHECHTILLPSDLHFIAHISNIMLGGGVNVTTNRTEWPLGGGSLLITPSHSWSITFVNLGIGSDDTVIFNISMIEGFNQTGNGTFCFPKIPIPQGLGLTSGSNASIQVVQVNEHGSALYNCADITFSANATLLSTDLCTNSSGIGWKPLGAETALNNTSPKPGAGSMLAIDKSIQSLGLSAIIAILFWNLYV
;
A
#
# COMPACT_ATOMS: atom_id res chain seq x y z
N MET A 1 40.95 16.33 -19.37
CA MET A 1 39.94 15.25 -19.48
C MET A 1 39.49 14.69 -18.12
N THR A 2 40.25 14.89 -17.04
CA THR A 2 39.95 14.37 -15.68
C THR A 2 38.85 15.12 -14.91
N ARG A 3 38.47 16.33 -15.33
CA ARG A 3 37.45 17.16 -14.65
C ARG A 3 36.00 16.87 -15.06
N PHE A 4 35.79 16.15 -16.16
CA PHE A 4 34.45 15.75 -16.61
C PHE A 4 33.98 14.41 -16.01
N ILE A 5 34.91 13.60 -15.48
CA ILE A 5 34.58 12.28 -14.91
C ILE A 5 33.99 12.43 -13.50
N VAL A 6 34.39 13.46 -12.75
CA VAL A 6 33.88 13.69 -11.37
C VAL A 6 32.42 14.16 -11.38
N SER A 7 31.98 14.88 -12.41
CA SER A 7 30.61 15.40 -12.50
C SER A 7 29.56 14.33 -12.86
N LEU A 8 29.97 13.23 -13.52
CA LEU A 8 29.04 12.16 -13.91
C LEU A 8 28.80 11.14 -12.79
N ALA A 9 29.71 11.04 -11.82
CA ALA A 9 29.54 10.17 -10.65
C ALA A 9 28.52 10.71 -9.62
N LEU A 10 28.14 12.00 -9.70
CA LEU A 10 27.18 12.62 -8.77
C LEU A 10 25.70 12.47 -9.20
N LEU A 11 25.44 11.94 -10.40
CA LEU A 11 24.08 11.78 -10.96
C LEU A 11 23.49 10.37 -10.80
N LEU A 12 24.18 9.46 -10.10
CA LEU A 12 23.68 8.13 -9.75
C LEU A 12 23.05 8.09 -8.35
N GLN A 13 22.44 9.18 -7.91
CA GLN A 13 21.46 9.07 -6.83
C GLN A 13 20.23 8.37 -7.40
N LEU A 14 20.25 7.03 -7.37
CA LEU A 14 19.02 6.24 -7.45
C LEU A 14 18.15 6.70 -6.29
N VAL A 15 17.23 7.62 -6.56
CA VAL A 15 16.19 8.02 -5.61
C VAL A 15 15.24 6.83 -5.52
N SER A 16 15.59 5.84 -4.70
CA SER A 16 14.69 4.76 -4.33
C SER A 16 13.65 5.32 -3.38
N ALA A 17 12.68 6.05 -3.93
CA ALA A 17 11.60 6.72 -3.18
C ALA A 17 10.54 5.73 -2.61
N HIS A 18 10.90 4.48 -2.32
CA HIS A 18 9.95 3.40 -2.14
C HIS A 18 10.16 2.69 -0.81
N PHE A 19 9.07 2.45 -0.10
CA PHE A 19 9.14 1.78 1.19
C PHE A 19 9.58 0.33 1.03
N SER A 20 10.13 -0.24 2.10
CA SER A 20 10.54 -1.65 2.12
C SER A 20 10.08 -2.34 3.39
N ILE A 21 9.81 -3.64 3.30
CA ILE A 21 9.61 -4.48 4.49
C ILE A 21 10.96 -5.07 4.87
N LYS A 22 11.39 -4.84 6.11
CA LYS A 22 12.63 -5.39 6.68
C LYS A 22 12.38 -6.71 7.40
N TYR A 23 11.22 -6.85 8.03
CA TYR A 23 10.80 -8.09 8.67
C TYR A 23 9.27 -8.23 8.63
N PRO A 24 8.72 -9.42 8.28
CA PRO A 24 9.43 -10.52 7.65
C PRO A 24 10.06 -10.08 6.31
N PHE A 25 11.06 -10.82 5.83
CA PHE A 25 11.81 -10.38 4.66
C PHE A 25 10.91 -10.40 3.40
N TRP A 26 10.80 -9.27 2.70
CA TRP A 26 9.98 -9.18 1.48
C TRP A 26 10.56 -9.96 0.30
N ARG A 27 9.73 -10.19 -0.71
CA ARG A 27 10.13 -10.84 -1.97
C ARG A 27 11.17 -10.04 -2.76
N GLY A 28 11.15 -8.71 -2.67
CA GLY A 28 12.09 -7.83 -3.36
C GLY A 28 11.49 -6.48 -3.75
N ASN A 29 12.29 -5.64 -4.43
CA ASN A 29 11.87 -4.32 -4.90
C ASN A 29 10.97 -4.46 -6.14
N SER A 30 9.81 -3.84 -6.07
CA SER A 30 8.72 -4.01 -7.03
C SER A 30 8.84 -3.15 -8.29
N LEU A 31 9.73 -2.16 -8.33
CA LEU A 31 9.79 -1.13 -9.38
C LEU A 31 10.38 -1.51 -10.73
N HIS A 32 11.01 -2.68 -10.83
CA HIS A 32 11.85 -3.01 -11.99
C HIS A 32 11.30 -4.14 -12.86
N LEU A 33 10.05 -4.57 -12.62
CA LEU A 33 9.51 -5.80 -13.21
C LEU A 33 8.22 -5.50 -13.98
N SER A 34 8.34 -4.71 -15.04
CA SER A 34 7.36 -4.73 -16.13
C SER A 34 7.44 -6.09 -16.80
N GLY A 35 6.45 -6.95 -16.57
CA GLY A 35 6.33 -8.24 -17.26
C GLY A 35 6.43 -9.50 -16.39
N LEU A 36 6.53 -9.38 -15.07
CA LEU A 36 6.22 -10.52 -14.20
C LEU A 36 4.72 -10.55 -13.97
N ASN A 37 4.12 -11.61 -14.49
CA ASN A 37 2.83 -12.09 -14.07
C ASN A 37 2.88 -12.35 -12.56
N HIS A 38 2.18 -11.47 -11.83
CA HIS A 38 1.30 -11.83 -10.71
C HIS A 38 1.85 -11.62 -9.24
N GLU A 39 0.93 -11.13 -8.36
CA GLU A 39 0.67 -11.59 -6.97
C GLU A 39 1.25 -10.90 -5.73
N CYS A 40 1.41 -9.58 -5.76
CA CYS A 40 1.30 -8.80 -4.53
C CYS A 40 0.12 -7.81 -4.52
N HIS A 41 -0.75 -7.84 -5.53
CA HIS A 41 -1.84 -6.86 -5.69
C HIS A 41 -3.25 -7.43 -5.45
N THR A 42 -3.45 -8.74 -5.51
CA THR A 42 -4.79 -9.36 -5.51
C THR A 42 -5.50 -9.25 -4.16
N ILE A 43 -6.35 -8.25 -4.01
CA ILE A 43 -7.25 -8.07 -2.85
C ILE A 43 -8.68 -8.39 -3.30
N LEU A 44 -9.37 -9.32 -2.62
CA LEU A 44 -10.82 -9.45 -2.75
C LEU A 44 -11.48 -8.44 -1.82
N LEU A 45 -12.06 -7.39 -2.41
CA LEU A 45 -12.88 -6.43 -1.66
C LEU A 45 -14.33 -6.92 -1.68
N PRO A 46 -15.07 -6.86 -0.55
CA PRO A 46 -16.52 -6.99 -0.59
C PRO A 46 -17.09 -5.92 -1.53
N SER A 47 -18.23 -6.20 -2.16
CA SER A 47 -18.84 -5.40 -3.23
C SER A 47 -19.08 -3.92 -2.91
N ASP A 48 -18.91 -3.49 -1.67
CA ASP A 48 -19.15 -2.12 -1.22
C ASP A 48 -17.85 -1.31 -1.07
N LEU A 49 -16.69 -1.95 -1.16
CA LEU A 49 -15.36 -1.31 -1.10
C LEU A 49 -14.71 -1.26 -2.48
N HIS A 50 -15.46 -0.79 -3.50
CA HIS A 50 -15.01 -0.61 -4.89
C HIS A 50 -13.82 0.36 -5.07
N PHE A 51 -13.37 1.04 -4.01
CA PHE A 51 -12.45 2.16 -4.12
C PHE A 51 -10.98 1.74 -4.32
N ILE A 52 -10.53 0.60 -3.77
CA ILE A 52 -9.11 0.19 -3.91
C ILE A 52 -8.87 -0.61 -5.21
N ALA A 53 -9.89 -1.29 -5.74
CA ALA A 53 -9.78 -2.06 -6.99
C ALA A 53 -9.66 -1.19 -8.27
N HIS A 54 -10.08 0.08 -8.23
CA HIS A 54 -9.97 0.99 -9.39
C HIS A 54 -8.57 1.61 -9.57
N ILE A 55 -7.62 1.33 -8.67
CA ILE A 55 -6.20 1.70 -8.82
C ILE A 55 -5.42 0.65 -9.65
N SER A 56 -6.12 -0.32 -10.23
CA SER A 56 -5.54 -1.33 -11.14
C SER A 56 -4.92 -0.76 -12.43
N ASN A 57 -5.10 0.53 -12.73
CA ASN A 57 -4.44 1.23 -13.85
C ASN A 57 -3.27 2.15 -13.44
N ILE A 58 -2.89 2.21 -12.15
CA ILE A 58 -1.69 2.93 -11.67
C ILE A 58 -0.76 1.92 -10.99
N MET A 59 -0.41 0.87 -11.73
CA MET A 59 0.46 -0.20 -11.26
C MET A 59 1.93 0.23 -11.41
N LEU A 60 2.49 0.88 -10.40
CA LEU A 60 3.93 1.08 -10.31
C LEU A 60 4.51 0.07 -9.33
N GLY A 61 4.82 -1.11 -9.86
CA GLY A 61 5.63 -2.11 -9.18
C GLY A 61 4.89 -2.93 -8.12
N GLY A 62 4.83 -4.24 -8.37
CA GLY A 62 4.31 -5.22 -7.40
C GLY A 62 4.54 -6.68 -7.77
N GLY A 63 5.06 -6.99 -8.96
CA GLY A 63 5.25 -8.36 -9.42
C GLY A 63 6.60 -8.91 -9.00
N VAL A 64 6.70 -9.48 -7.81
CA VAL A 64 7.78 -10.41 -7.49
C VAL A 64 7.14 -11.73 -7.12
N ASN A 65 7.54 -12.79 -7.84
CA ASN A 65 7.02 -14.15 -7.67
C ASN A 65 7.16 -14.61 -6.21
N VAL A 66 6.25 -15.49 -5.80
CA VAL A 66 6.33 -16.13 -4.48
C VAL A 66 7.69 -16.79 -4.29
N THR A 67 8.28 -16.58 -3.11
CA THR A 67 9.58 -17.16 -2.78
C THR A 67 9.43 -18.52 -2.09
N THR A 68 10.45 -19.36 -2.27
CA THR A 68 10.61 -20.59 -1.47
C THR A 68 11.32 -20.33 -0.14
N ASN A 69 12.04 -19.21 -0.02
CA ASN A 69 12.71 -18.79 1.22
C ASN A 69 11.74 -17.94 2.07
N ARG A 70 10.96 -18.61 2.91
CA ARG A 70 9.91 -18.02 3.75
C ARG A 70 10.44 -17.69 5.15
N THR A 71 9.97 -16.59 5.71
CA THR A 71 10.29 -16.22 7.10
C THR A 71 9.38 -16.99 8.05
N GLU A 72 9.95 -17.67 9.05
CA GLU A 72 9.17 -18.27 10.13
C GLU A 72 8.47 -17.18 10.97
N TRP A 73 7.15 -17.26 11.12
CA TRP A 73 6.35 -16.22 11.77
C TRP A 73 5.39 -16.81 12.82
N PRO A 74 5.22 -16.19 14.01
CA PRO A 74 4.49 -16.81 15.12
C PRO A 74 3.00 -17.02 14.85
N LEU A 75 2.47 -18.19 15.27
CA LEU A 75 1.04 -18.53 15.16
C LEU A 75 0.10 -17.54 15.88
N GLY A 76 0.58 -16.88 16.94
CA GLY A 76 -0.20 -15.93 17.72
C GLY A 76 -0.11 -14.48 17.23
N GLY A 77 0.51 -14.24 16.07
CA GLY A 77 0.87 -12.91 15.60
C GLY A 77 2.33 -12.58 15.82
N GLY A 78 2.93 -11.85 14.89
CA GLY A 78 4.35 -11.57 14.82
C GLY A 78 4.69 -10.12 14.53
N SER A 79 5.97 -9.80 14.52
CA SER A 79 6.44 -8.44 14.27
C SER A 79 6.36 -8.07 12.79
N LEU A 80 6.17 -6.79 12.51
CA LEU A 80 6.29 -6.20 11.18
C LEU A 80 7.17 -4.97 11.28
N LEU A 81 8.25 -4.94 10.51
CA LEU A 81 9.21 -3.85 10.43
C LEU A 81 9.24 -3.33 9.00
N ILE A 82 8.88 -2.08 8.79
CA ILE A 82 8.91 -1.41 7.50
C ILE A 82 9.75 -0.14 7.56
N THR A 83 10.26 0.28 6.41
CA THR A 83 10.99 1.54 6.26
C THR A 83 10.23 2.42 5.26
N PRO A 84 9.37 3.34 5.72
CA PRO A 84 8.69 4.29 4.85
C PRO A 84 9.66 5.27 4.20
N SER A 85 9.37 5.71 2.98
CA SER A 85 10.19 6.67 2.21
C SER A 85 9.58 8.07 2.08
N HIS A 86 8.28 8.23 2.39
CA HIS A 86 7.53 9.48 2.26
C HIS A 86 7.29 10.14 3.62
N SER A 87 6.92 11.43 3.61
CA SER A 87 6.59 12.18 4.82
C SER A 87 5.31 11.69 5.50
N TRP A 88 4.38 11.13 4.72
CA TRP A 88 3.22 10.39 5.20
C TRP A 88 2.73 9.40 4.15
N SER A 89 1.96 8.40 4.57
CA SER A 89 1.24 7.49 3.68
C SER A 89 0.06 6.84 4.42
N ILE A 90 -0.98 6.47 3.68
CA ILE A 90 -1.98 5.55 4.21
C ILE A 90 -1.46 4.13 4.02
N THR A 91 -1.30 3.41 5.12
CA THR A 91 -0.78 2.05 5.12
C THR A 91 -1.87 1.05 5.48
N PHE A 92 -1.91 -0.06 4.76
CA PHE A 92 -2.75 -1.23 5.04
C PHE A 92 -1.87 -2.46 5.20
N VAL A 93 -2.27 -3.38 6.09
CA VAL A 93 -1.58 -4.65 6.26
C VAL A 93 -2.58 -5.79 6.17
N ASN A 94 -2.39 -6.63 5.15
CA ASN A 94 -3.28 -7.74 4.82
C ASN A 94 -2.51 -9.08 4.86
N LEU A 95 -3.26 -10.16 5.01
CA LEU A 95 -2.80 -11.53 5.00
C LEU A 95 -3.51 -12.29 3.89
N GLY A 96 -2.74 -13.07 3.14
CA GLY A 96 -3.25 -14.08 2.22
C GLY A 96 -2.71 -15.44 2.62
N ILE A 97 -3.59 -16.44 2.71
CA ILE A 97 -3.21 -17.82 3.08
C ILE A 97 -2.94 -18.60 1.81
N GLY A 98 -1.82 -19.34 1.79
CA GLY A 98 -1.40 -20.13 0.64
C GLY A 98 0.10 -20.06 0.44
N SER A 99 0.58 -20.88 -0.50
CA SER A 99 2.01 -21.07 -0.75
C SER A 99 2.45 -20.75 -2.16
N ASP A 100 1.49 -20.48 -3.04
CA ASP A 100 1.73 -20.27 -4.45
C ASP A 100 1.26 -18.89 -4.87
N ASP A 101 1.42 -18.71 -6.15
CA ASP A 101 1.12 -17.51 -6.88
C ASP A 101 -0.38 -17.15 -6.69
N THR A 102 -1.31 -18.10 -6.56
CA THR A 102 -2.76 -17.80 -6.45
C THR A 102 -3.27 -17.17 -5.13
N VAL A 103 -2.37 -16.77 -4.22
CA VAL A 103 -2.71 -16.17 -2.92
C VAL A 103 -3.54 -14.88 -3.08
N ILE A 104 -4.63 -14.82 -2.31
CA ILE A 104 -5.52 -13.67 -2.23
C ILE A 104 -5.38 -12.99 -0.87
N PHE A 105 -5.17 -11.69 -0.85
CA PHE A 105 -5.03 -10.88 0.36
C PHE A 105 -6.39 -10.36 0.85
N ASN A 106 -7.22 -11.24 1.40
CA ASN A 106 -8.58 -10.91 1.85
C ASN A 106 -8.74 -10.77 3.38
N ILE A 107 -7.68 -11.01 4.16
CA ILE A 107 -7.72 -10.92 5.63
C ILE A 107 -6.99 -9.64 6.06
N SER A 108 -7.72 -8.65 6.60
CA SER A 108 -7.09 -7.45 7.15
C SER A 108 -6.50 -7.75 8.53
N MET A 109 -5.21 -7.52 8.71
CA MET A 109 -4.53 -7.65 10.01
C MET A 109 -4.44 -6.31 10.73
N ILE A 110 -4.25 -5.23 9.97
CA ILE A 110 -4.36 -3.85 10.46
C ILE A 110 -5.21 -3.09 9.45
N GLU A 111 -6.30 -2.53 9.94
CA GLU A 111 -7.12 -1.60 9.18
C GLU A 111 -6.29 -0.37 8.77
N GLY A 112 -6.73 0.33 7.72
CA GLY A 112 -5.97 1.46 7.18
C GLY A 112 -5.57 2.47 8.26
N PHE A 113 -4.31 2.86 8.28
CA PHE A 113 -3.79 3.87 9.21
C PHE A 113 -2.97 4.92 8.47
N ASN A 114 -3.07 6.17 8.95
CA ASN A 114 -2.20 7.24 8.51
C ASN A 114 -0.86 7.09 9.24
N GLN A 115 0.20 6.84 8.48
CA GLN A 115 1.57 6.77 8.95
C GLN A 115 2.29 8.07 8.58
N THR A 116 3.02 8.66 9.52
CA THR A 116 3.78 9.90 9.32
C THR A 116 5.25 9.70 9.67
N GLY A 117 6.14 10.42 8.98
CA GLY A 117 7.58 10.39 9.20
C GLY A 117 8.32 9.37 8.33
N ASN A 118 9.64 9.53 8.26
CA ASN A 118 10.57 8.67 7.52
C ASN A 118 11.51 7.97 8.51
N GLY A 119 11.94 6.75 8.20
CA GLY A 119 12.81 5.93 9.05
C GLY A 119 12.24 4.53 9.24
N THR A 120 12.38 3.98 10.44
CA THR A 120 11.90 2.65 10.79
C THR A 120 10.54 2.72 11.48
N PHE A 121 9.55 2.02 10.94
CA PHE A 121 8.23 1.83 11.54
C PHE A 121 8.07 0.35 11.89
N CYS A 122 7.81 0.03 13.16
CA CYS A 122 7.64 -1.33 13.65
C CYS A 122 6.32 -1.51 14.41
N PHE A 123 5.63 -2.60 14.10
CA PHE A 123 4.67 -3.22 15.00
C PHE A 123 5.35 -4.38 15.73
N PRO A 124 5.53 -4.32 17.07
CA PRO A 124 6.11 -5.42 17.84
C PRO A 124 5.35 -6.72 17.68
N LYS A 125 4.03 -6.63 17.58
CA LYS A 125 3.15 -7.76 17.35
C LYS A 125 1.88 -7.30 16.62
N ILE A 126 1.65 -7.87 15.44
CA ILE A 126 0.38 -7.81 14.72
C ILE A 126 -0.40 -9.08 15.05
N PRO A 127 -1.58 -9.00 15.69
CA PRO A 127 -2.37 -10.18 15.98
C PRO A 127 -2.97 -10.78 14.70
N ILE A 128 -3.20 -12.09 14.69
CA ILE A 128 -3.96 -12.76 13.65
C ILE A 128 -5.44 -12.85 14.09
N PRO A 129 -6.41 -12.56 13.19
CA PRO A 129 -7.82 -12.86 13.45
C PRO A 129 -8.04 -14.33 13.82
N GLN A 130 -8.98 -14.58 14.74
CA GLN A 130 -9.32 -15.94 15.18
C GLN A 130 -10.10 -16.70 14.09
N GLY A 131 -10.11 -18.03 14.17
CA GLY A 131 -10.95 -18.87 13.30
C GLY A 131 -10.35 -19.22 11.92
N LEU A 132 -9.09 -18.88 11.66
CA LEU A 132 -8.40 -19.18 10.40
C LEU A 132 -7.85 -20.62 10.31
N GLY A 133 -7.88 -21.39 11.40
CA GLY A 133 -7.41 -22.78 11.42
C GLY A 133 -5.91 -22.96 11.11
N LEU A 134 -5.10 -21.93 11.35
CA LEU A 134 -3.67 -21.95 11.05
C LEU A 134 -2.91 -22.87 12.00
N THR A 135 -2.01 -23.67 11.44
CA THR A 135 -1.13 -24.58 12.19
C THR A 135 0.33 -24.31 11.85
N SER A 136 1.25 -24.84 12.65
CA SER A 136 2.68 -24.80 12.29
C SER A 136 2.88 -25.44 10.91
N GLY A 137 3.64 -24.81 10.03
CA GLY A 137 3.82 -25.22 8.63
C GLY A 137 2.81 -24.62 7.64
N SER A 138 1.74 -23.96 8.11
CA SER A 138 0.83 -23.24 7.20
C SER A 138 1.59 -22.10 6.51
N ASN A 139 1.52 -22.04 5.19
CA ASN A 139 2.13 -20.98 4.40
C ASN A 139 1.15 -19.81 4.21
N ALA A 140 1.69 -18.61 4.24
CA ALA A 140 0.94 -17.39 3.95
C ALA A 140 1.87 -16.30 3.40
N SER A 141 1.27 -15.19 3.00
CA SER A 141 1.97 -13.99 2.56
C SER A 141 1.35 -12.77 3.26
N ILE A 142 2.21 -11.90 3.78
CA ILE A 142 1.81 -10.59 4.33
C ILE A 142 1.96 -9.55 3.23
N GLN A 143 0.91 -8.82 2.94
CA GLN A 143 0.92 -7.67 2.02
C GLN A 143 0.89 -6.38 2.84
N VAL A 144 1.80 -5.48 2.52
CA VAL A 144 1.77 -4.09 2.97
C VAL A 144 1.48 -3.22 1.76
N VAL A 145 0.43 -2.40 1.86
CA VAL A 145 0.05 -1.43 0.84
C VAL A 145 0.29 -0.03 1.39
N GLN A 146 1.00 0.81 0.65
CA GLN A 146 1.13 2.23 0.98
C GLN A 146 0.58 3.08 -0.14
N VAL A 147 -0.37 3.96 0.19
CA VAL A 147 -0.94 4.96 -0.71
C VAL A 147 -0.39 6.33 -0.34
N ASN A 148 0.12 7.05 -1.34
CA ASN A 148 0.71 8.37 -1.16
C ASN A 148 -0.31 9.51 -1.42
N GLU A 149 0.14 10.76 -1.28
CA GLU A 149 -0.65 11.98 -1.48
C GLU A 149 -1.23 12.14 -2.88
N HIS A 150 -0.66 11.44 -3.87
CA HIS A 150 -1.09 11.48 -5.26
C HIS A 150 -2.07 10.34 -5.61
N GLY A 151 -2.43 9.50 -4.64
CA GLY A 151 -3.29 8.34 -4.84
C GLY A 151 -2.60 7.16 -5.51
N SER A 152 -1.27 7.21 -5.71
CA SER A 152 -0.51 6.06 -6.19
C SER A 152 -0.32 5.06 -5.05
N ALA A 153 -0.52 3.78 -5.34
CA ALA A 153 -0.38 2.69 -4.38
C ALA A 153 0.84 1.84 -4.72
N LEU A 154 1.64 1.56 -3.70
CA LEU A 154 2.78 0.64 -3.76
C LEU A 154 2.48 -0.60 -2.92
N TYR A 155 2.86 -1.76 -3.44
CA TYR A 155 2.55 -3.06 -2.84
C TYR A 155 3.85 -3.83 -2.61
N ASN A 156 4.03 -4.29 -1.38
CA ASN A 156 5.16 -5.14 -1.01
C ASN A 156 4.66 -6.35 -0.23
N CYS A 157 5.21 -7.52 -0.54
CA CYS A 157 4.80 -8.77 0.06
C CYS A 157 5.98 -9.48 0.70
N ALA A 158 5.71 -10.16 1.80
CA ALA A 158 6.66 -11.02 2.50
C ALA A 158 6.03 -12.40 2.72
N ASP A 159 6.71 -13.43 2.23
CA ASP A 159 6.24 -14.81 2.36
C ASP A 159 6.68 -15.38 3.70
N ILE A 160 5.70 -15.98 4.40
CA ILE A 160 5.89 -16.54 5.73
C ILE A 160 5.45 -17.99 5.79
N THR A 161 6.02 -18.69 6.77
CA THR A 161 5.56 -19.99 7.24
C THR A 161 5.20 -19.82 8.71
N PHE A 162 3.98 -20.18 9.10
CA PHE A 162 3.60 -20.11 10.49
C PHE A 162 4.33 -21.16 11.32
N SER A 163 4.80 -20.79 12.50
CA SER A 163 5.48 -21.72 13.39
C SER A 163 5.24 -21.44 14.86
N ALA A 164 5.15 -22.53 15.63
CA ALA A 164 5.05 -22.48 17.08
C ALA A 164 6.36 -22.07 17.75
N ASN A 165 7.49 -22.20 17.05
CA ASN A 165 8.83 -21.89 17.55
C ASN A 165 9.32 -20.51 17.11
N ALA A 166 8.61 -19.83 16.21
CA ALA A 166 8.94 -18.48 15.80
C ALA A 166 8.72 -17.50 16.97
N THR A 167 9.61 -16.52 17.08
CA THR A 167 9.59 -15.52 18.15
C THR A 167 9.36 -14.12 17.56
N LEU A 168 8.92 -13.19 18.40
CA LEU A 168 8.86 -11.78 18.03
C LEU A 168 10.28 -11.23 17.88
N LEU A 169 10.41 -10.18 17.06
CA LEU A 169 11.64 -9.39 17.08
C LEU A 169 11.87 -8.84 18.49
N SER A 170 13.13 -8.86 18.91
CA SER A 170 13.55 -8.23 20.15
C SER A 170 13.31 -6.72 20.08
N THR A 171 13.19 -6.07 21.24
CA THR A 171 12.83 -4.65 21.34
C THR A 171 13.86 -3.74 20.66
N ASP A 172 15.13 -4.11 20.66
CA ASP A 172 16.21 -3.40 19.97
C ASP A 172 16.10 -3.47 18.44
N LEU A 173 15.54 -4.54 17.89
CA LEU A 173 15.31 -4.70 16.44
C LEU A 173 13.99 -4.07 15.98
N CYS A 174 12.98 -4.05 16.85
CA CYS A 174 11.67 -3.48 16.59
C CYS A 174 11.46 -2.16 17.33
N THR A 175 12.13 -1.11 16.87
CA THR A 175 12.01 0.24 17.43
C THR A 175 11.68 1.25 16.33
N ASN A 176 10.74 2.16 16.64
CA ASN A 176 10.39 3.25 15.73
C ASN A 176 11.47 4.34 15.76
N SER A 177 11.84 4.86 14.59
CA SER A 177 12.70 6.05 14.53
C SER A 177 12.00 7.27 15.15
N SER A 178 12.79 8.24 15.61
CA SER A 178 12.25 9.52 16.09
C SER A 178 11.48 10.22 14.98
N GLY A 179 10.32 10.80 15.31
CA GLY A 179 9.47 11.51 14.35
C GLY A 179 8.56 10.61 13.51
N ILE A 180 8.58 9.29 13.71
CA ILE A 180 7.59 8.39 13.15
C ILE A 180 6.35 8.30 14.03
N GLY A 181 5.17 8.36 13.42
CA GLY A 181 3.88 8.26 14.08
C GLY A 181 2.85 7.52 13.23
N TRP A 182 1.75 7.10 13.87
CA TRP A 182 0.59 6.59 13.15
C TRP A 182 -0.72 6.92 13.85
N LYS A 183 -1.80 6.95 13.09
CA LYS A 183 -3.18 7.08 13.58
C LYS A 183 -4.12 6.19 12.78
N PRO A 184 -5.04 5.42 13.41
CA PRO A 184 -6.08 4.70 12.68
C PRO A 184 -6.91 5.64 11.81
N LEU A 185 -7.31 5.19 10.63
CA LEU A 185 -8.33 5.88 9.83
C LEU A 185 -9.70 5.63 10.46
N GLY A 186 -10.57 6.65 10.46
CA GLY A 186 -11.92 6.53 11.03
C GLY A 186 -12.02 6.56 12.56
N ALA A 187 -10.91 6.84 13.27
CA ALA A 187 -10.98 7.21 14.68
C ALA A 187 -11.66 8.60 14.82
N GLU A 188 -12.98 8.61 14.83
CA GLU A 188 -13.78 9.76 15.22
C GLU A 188 -13.31 10.16 16.63
N THR A 189 -12.90 11.42 16.80
CA THR A 189 -12.96 12.00 18.14
C THR A 189 -14.41 11.87 18.56
N ALA A 190 -14.68 11.19 19.68
CA ALA A 190 -16.03 11.12 20.23
C ALA A 190 -16.60 12.53 20.27
N LEU A 191 -17.50 12.84 19.34
CA LEU A 191 -18.22 14.10 19.31
C LEU A 191 -19.05 14.08 20.58
N ASN A 192 -18.63 14.89 21.56
CA ASN A 192 -19.37 15.06 22.79
C ASN A 192 -20.79 15.49 22.40
N ASN A 193 -21.77 14.65 22.74
CA ASN A 193 -23.18 14.74 22.34
C ASN A 193 -23.68 16.19 22.42
N THR A 194 -23.71 16.86 21.28
CA THR A 194 -24.47 18.09 21.12
C THR A 194 -25.18 17.99 19.77
N SER A 195 -26.51 18.02 19.85
CA SER A 195 -27.48 17.84 18.77
C SER A 195 -27.02 18.38 17.40
N PRO A 196 -27.18 17.63 16.29
CA PRO A 196 -26.81 18.13 14.97
C PRO A 196 -27.70 19.33 14.58
N LYS A 197 -27.09 20.49 14.39
CA LYS A 197 -27.66 21.55 13.56
C LYS A 197 -27.41 21.16 12.09
N PRO A 198 -28.39 21.25 11.18
CA PRO A 198 -28.17 20.92 9.78
C PRO A 198 -27.27 22.00 9.16
N GLY A 199 -25.98 21.71 9.08
CA GLY A 199 -24.98 22.50 8.39
C GLY A 199 -24.81 21.98 6.98
N ALA A 200 -25.02 22.86 6.00
CA ALA A 200 -25.01 22.58 4.58
C ALA A 200 -23.70 21.92 4.11
N GLY A 201 -23.75 20.61 3.83
CA GLY A 201 -22.85 19.99 2.89
C GLY A 201 -23.31 20.36 1.49
N SER A 202 -22.51 21.14 0.76
CA SER A 202 -22.69 21.33 -0.68
C SER A 202 -22.51 19.98 -1.37
N MET A 203 -23.62 19.25 -1.54
CA MET A 203 -23.76 18.32 -2.64
C MET A 203 -23.69 19.14 -3.92
N LEU A 204 -22.66 18.94 -4.73
CA LEU A 204 -22.76 19.26 -6.15
C LEU A 204 -23.75 18.25 -6.75
N ALA A 205 -25.04 18.56 -6.63
CA ALA A 205 -26.06 17.98 -7.47
C ALA A 205 -25.79 18.47 -8.89
N ILE A 206 -25.24 17.59 -9.73
CA ILE A 206 -25.20 17.81 -11.17
C ILE A 206 -26.66 17.78 -11.63
N ASP A 207 -27.21 18.97 -11.87
CA ASP A 207 -28.49 19.12 -12.52
C ASP A 207 -28.39 18.47 -13.92
N LYS A 208 -29.27 17.50 -14.19
CA LYS A 208 -29.35 16.76 -15.46
C LYS A 208 -29.92 17.63 -16.60
N SER A 209 -29.98 18.95 -16.45
CA SER A 209 -30.52 19.90 -17.42
C SER A 209 -29.48 20.48 -18.41
N ILE A 210 -28.18 20.20 -18.26
CA ILE A 210 -27.15 20.68 -19.22
C ILE A 210 -26.66 19.54 -20.13
N GLN A 211 -27.57 19.05 -20.97
CA GLN A 211 -27.25 18.36 -22.22
C GLN A 211 -27.88 19.16 -23.36
N SER A 212 -27.24 20.22 -23.86
CA SER A 212 -27.63 20.79 -25.18
C SER A 212 -26.66 21.80 -25.81
N LEU A 213 -25.66 22.35 -25.14
CA LEU A 213 -24.88 23.46 -25.74
C LEU A 213 -23.38 23.22 -25.55
N GLY A 214 -22.74 22.71 -26.60
CA GLY A 214 -21.27 22.59 -26.60
C GLY A 214 -20.61 21.74 -27.68
N LEU A 215 -21.34 21.15 -28.63
CA LEU A 215 -20.74 20.37 -29.73
C LEU A 215 -20.70 21.09 -31.08
N SER A 216 -21.30 22.28 -31.20
CA SER A 216 -21.30 23.09 -32.42
C SER A 216 -20.14 24.09 -32.52
N ALA A 217 -19.43 24.37 -31.42
CA ALA A 217 -18.31 25.33 -31.42
C ALA A 217 -16.94 24.70 -31.75
N ILE A 218 -16.78 23.38 -31.61
CA ILE A 218 -15.49 22.71 -31.84
C ILE A 218 -15.31 22.33 -33.31
N ILE A 219 -16.39 22.17 -34.08
CA ILE A 219 -16.31 21.84 -35.51
C ILE A 219 -15.97 23.07 -36.37
N ALA A 220 -16.38 24.28 -35.97
CA ALA A 220 -16.10 25.49 -36.74
C ALA A 220 -14.62 25.94 -36.71
N ILE A 221 -13.87 25.59 -35.66
CA ILE A 221 -12.43 25.93 -35.54
C ILE A 221 -11.56 24.99 -36.38
N LEU A 222 -12.04 23.76 -36.64
CA LEU A 222 -11.30 22.77 -37.43
C LEU A 222 -11.39 23.01 -38.95
N PHE A 223 -12.38 23.76 -39.44
CA PHE A 223 -12.51 24.08 -40.88
C PHE A 223 -11.82 25.38 -41.32
N TRP A 224 -11.34 26.25 -40.40
CA TRP A 224 -10.57 27.43 -40.79
C TRP A 224 -9.09 27.13 -41.08
N ASN A 225 -8.52 26.07 -40.49
CA ASN A 225 -7.11 25.70 -40.65
C ASN A 225 -6.79 24.78 -41.84
N LEU A 226 -7.77 24.51 -42.72
CA LEU A 226 -7.57 23.70 -43.93
C LEU A 226 -7.64 24.52 -45.23
N TYR A 227 -7.70 25.85 -45.16
CA TYR A 227 -7.73 26.74 -46.32
C TYR A 227 -6.85 28.01 -46.16
N VAL A 228 -5.68 27.87 -45.51
CA VAL A 228 -4.53 28.78 -45.69
C VAL A 228 -3.28 27.95 -45.87
#